data_AF-A0A2E5SY16-F1
#
_entry.id   AF-A0A2E5SY16-F1
#
_cell.length_a   1.000
_cell.length_b   1.000
_cell.length_c   1.000
_cell.angle_alpha   90.00
_cell.angle_beta   90.00
_cell.angle_gamma   90.00
#
_symmetry.space_group_name_H-M   'P 1'
#
loop_
_entity.id
_entity.type
_entity.pdbx_description
1 polymer ?
#
loop_
_entity_poly.entity_id
_entity_poly.type
_entity_poly.pdbx_seq_one_letter_code
_entity_poly.pdbx_strand_id
1 'polypeptide(L)'
;MSTSINRSILIAVVAHISTVLSAIILILIPTINTVLNTTSQPQFSQGVSSKLTLFEAYGTDAFFIVILPWVITLVTTISCMMGRSTKDDKKQILWRWRSYSWASTAIMIIFLGLLWSSIGAPSIVYVIPTILVAAAAVINK
;
A
#
# COMPACT_ATOMS: atom_id res chain seq x y z
N MET A 1 17.14 -23.95 21.40
CA MET A 1 17.00 -22.52 21.04
C MET A 1 15.93 -22.44 19.95
N SER A 2 14.65 -22.36 20.32
CA SER A 2 13.56 -22.35 19.35
C SER A 2 13.50 -20.98 18.68
N THR A 3 13.83 -20.93 17.40
CA THR A 3 13.67 -19.78 16.51
C THR A 3 12.19 -19.58 16.22
N SER A 4 11.38 -19.22 17.21
CA SER A 4 10.01 -18.79 16.92
C SER A 4 10.12 -17.44 16.19
N ILE A 5 9.75 -17.44 14.91
CA ILE A 5 9.68 -16.22 14.11
C ILE A 5 8.62 -15.33 14.76
N ASN A 6 8.98 -14.08 15.07
CA ASN A 6 8.04 -13.16 15.69
C ASN A 6 6.90 -12.87 14.70
N ARG A 7 5.67 -13.07 15.16
CA ARG A 7 4.46 -12.94 14.32
C ARG A 7 4.32 -11.55 13.71
N SER A 8 4.70 -10.48 14.43
CA SER A 8 4.65 -9.11 13.90
C SER A 8 5.56 -8.92 12.70
N ILE A 9 6.78 -9.47 12.76
CA ILE A 9 7.76 -9.41 11.67
C ILE A 9 7.26 -10.21 10.47
N LEU A 10 6.75 -11.43 10.69
CA LEU A 10 6.21 -12.25 9.61
C LEU A 10 5.08 -11.52 8.87
N ILE A 11 4.12 -10.95 9.62
CA ILE A 11 3.00 -10.22 9.04
C ILE A 11 3.49 -8.97 8.29
N ALA A 12 4.48 -8.23 8.83
CA ALA A 12 5.06 -7.07 8.16
C ALA A 12 5.79 -7.43 6.85
N VAL A 13 6.49 -8.57 6.80
CA VAL A 13 7.12 -9.06 5.57
C VAL A 13 6.05 -9.46 4.54
N VAL A 14 4.98 -10.14 4.97
CA VAL A 14 3.85 -10.47 4.08
C VAL A 14 3.16 -9.20 3.58
N ALA A 15 3.02 -8.17 4.43
CA ALA A 15 2.52 -6.85 4.02
C ALA A 15 3.41 -6.23 2.93
N HIS A 16 4.73 -6.31 3.08
CA HIS A 16 5.67 -5.78 2.10
C HIS A 16 5.61 -6.54 0.76
N ILE A 17 5.60 -7.87 0.79
CA ILE A 17 5.46 -8.70 -0.42
C ILE A 17 4.12 -8.41 -1.11
N SER A 18 3.03 -8.33 -0.35
CA SER A 18 1.71 -8.02 -0.93
C SER A 18 1.68 -6.63 -1.58
N THR A 19 2.35 -5.61 -1.04
CA THR A 19 2.46 -4.31 -1.75
C THR A 19 3.16 -4.39 -3.10
N VAL A 20 4.18 -5.25 -3.23
CA VAL A 20 4.87 -5.45 -4.51
C VAL A 20 3.93 -6.14 -5.51
N LEU A 21 3.19 -7.15 -5.06
CA LEU A 21 2.18 -7.81 -5.91
C LEU A 21 1.07 -6.83 -6.34
N SER A 22 0.60 -5.99 -5.42
CA SER A 22 -0.39 -4.95 -5.72
C SER A 22 0.12 -3.97 -6.78
N ALA A 23 1.38 -3.56 -6.69
CA ALA A 23 2.01 -2.70 -7.69
C ALA A 23 2.08 -3.38 -9.06
N ILE A 24 2.52 -4.64 -9.12
CA ILE A 24 2.57 -5.41 -10.38
C ILE A 24 1.18 -5.49 -11.02
N ILE A 25 0.13 -5.76 -10.23
CA ILE A 25 -1.26 -5.79 -10.71
C ILE A 25 -1.67 -4.46 -11.32
N LEU A 26 -1.41 -3.34 -10.65
CA LEU A 26 -1.81 -2.01 -11.13
C LEU A 26 -1.06 -1.56 -12.38
N ILE A 27 0.21 -1.99 -12.52
CA ILE A 27 1.04 -1.66 -13.68
C ILE A 27 0.61 -2.48 -14.90
N LEU A 28 0.36 -3.77 -14.73
CA LEU A 28 0.14 -4.69 -15.85
C LEU A 28 -1.34 -4.82 -16.26
N ILE A 29 -2.28 -4.65 -15.32
CA ILE A 29 -3.70 -4.89 -15.57
C ILE A 29 -4.42 -3.56 -15.79
N PRO A 30 -5.09 -3.37 -16.94
CA PRO A 30 -5.90 -2.18 -17.17
C PRO A 30 -7.13 -2.23 -16.26
N THR A 31 -7.09 -1.39 -15.23
CA THR A 31 -8.07 -1.40 -14.13
C THR A 31 -8.88 -0.10 -14.08
N ILE A 32 -8.42 0.96 -14.75
CA ILE A 32 -9.02 2.29 -14.69
C ILE A 32 -9.99 2.44 -15.84
N ASN A 33 -11.27 2.63 -15.52
CA ASN A 33 -12.29 2.86 -16.54
C ASN A 33 -12.18 4.29 -17.07
N THR A 34 -12.13 4.44 -18.38
CA THR A 34 -12.22 5.72 -19.09
C THR A 34 -13.31 5.66 -20.14
N VAL A 35 -13.87 6.81 -20.50
CA VAL A 35 -14.82 6.94 -21.61
C VAL A 35 -14.13 7.72 -22.71
N LEU A 36 -13.81 7.04 -23.82
CA LEU A 36 -13.35 7.72 -25.02
C LEU A 36 -14.57 8.13 -25.85
N ASN A 37 -14.70 9.44 -26.09
CA ASN A 37 -15.70 9.96 -27.02
C ASN A 37 -15.19 9.79 -28.44
N THR A 38 -15.84 8.93 -29.22
CA THR A 38 -15.34 8.50 -30.54
C THR A 38 -15.91 9.29 -31.73
N THR A 39 -16.73 10.32 -31.51
CA THR A 39 -17.24 11.19 -32.59
C THR A 39 -17.45 12.63 -32.13
N SER A 40 -16.92 13.59 -32.90
CA SER A 40 -17.16 15.03 -32.75
C SER A 40 -18.32 15.54 -33.62
N GLN A 41 -19.36 14.72 -33.82
CA GLN A 41 -20.61 15.19 -34.44
C GLN A 41 -21.57 15.68 -33.35
N PRO A 42 -22.12 16.90 -33.46
CA PRO A 42 -22.93 17.54 -32.42
C PRO A 42 -24.26 16.82 -32.10
N GLN A 43 -24.58 15.71 -32.78
CA GLN A 43 -25.84 14.97 -32.63
C GLN A 43 -25.68 13.50 -32.22
N PHE A 44 -24.47 12.93 -32.22
CA PHE A 44 -24.21 11.54 -31.79
C PHE A 44 -22.83 11.39 -31.15
N SER A 45 -22.74 11.53 -29.82
CA SER A 45 -21.57 11.12 -29.04
C SER A 45 -21.72 9.65 -28.63
N GLN A 46 -21.03 8.73 -29.30
CA GLN A 46 -20.85 7.37 -28.78
C GLN A 46 -19.61 7.35 -27.88
N GLY A 47 -19.84 7.17 -26.57
CA GLY A 47 -18.78 6.93 -25.60
C GLY A 47 -18.44 5.45 -25.59
N VAL A 48 -17.22 5.09 -25.97
CA VAL A 48 -16.70 3.73 -25.81
C VAL A 48 -16.00 3.65 -24.46
N SER A 49 -16.49 2.77 -23.58
CA SER A 49 -15.81 2.48 -22.33
C SER A 49 -14.55 1.67 -22.63
N SER A 50 -13.39 2.22 -22.26
CA SER A 50 -12.09 1.56 -22.37
C SER A 50 -11.47 1.43 -20.98
N LYS A 51 -10.54 0.49 -20.83
CA LYS A 51 -9.76 0.34 -19.60
C LYS A 51 -8.30 0.68 -19.88
N LEU A 52 -7.75 1.54 -19.04
CA LEU A 52 -6.34 1.95 -19.07
C LEU A 52 -5.58 1.35 -17.90
N THR A 53 -4.30 1.12 -18.13
CA THR A 53 -3.32 0.81 -17.07
C THR A 53 -3.03 2.06 -16.23
N LEU A 54 -2.43 1.88 -15.05
CA LEU A 54 -2.10 2.98 -14.14
C LEU A 54 -1.21 4.05 -14.82
N PHE A 55 -0.22 3.62 -15.60
CA PHE A 55 0.70 4.51 -16.30
C PHE A 55 0.05 5.25 -17.48
N GLU A 56 -0.88 4.61 -18.19
CA GLU A 56 -1.61 5.29 -19.28
C GLU A 56 -2.57 6.37 -18.74
N ALA A 57 -3.14 6.14 -17.56
CA ALA A 57 -4.08 7.09 -16.95
C ALA A 57 -3.39 8.25 -16.22
N TYR A 58 -2.27 7.99 -15.52
CA TYR A 58 -1.64 8.98 -14.62
C TYR A 58 -0.17 9.30 -14.97
N GLY A 59 0.40 8.73 -16.03
CA GLY A 59 1.75 9.03 -16.49
C GLY A 59 2.79 8.84 -15.39
N THR A 60 3.56 9.89 -15.09
CA THR A 60 4.61 9.88 -14.06
C THR A 60 4.06 9.80 -12.64
N ASP A 61 2.84 10.27 -12.39
CA ASP A 61 2.25 10.28 -11.04
C ASP A 61 1.90 8.86 -10.57
N ALA A 62 1.71 7.94 -11.52
CA ALA A 62 1.60 6.50 -11.27
C ALA A 62 2.78 5.95 -10.46
N PHE A 63 3.98 6.54 -10.61
CA PHE A 63 5.16 6.13 -9.86
C PHE A 63 4.99 6.36 -8.36
N PHE A 64 4.42 7.51 -7.96
CA PHE A 64 4.18 7.82 -6.55
C PHE A 64 3.13 6.88 -5.93
N ILE A 65 2.09 6.55 -6.70
CA ILE A 65 1.04 5.61 -6.30
C ILE A 65 1.63 4.22 -5.99
N VAL A 66 2.68 3.82 -6.71
CA VAL A 66 3.34 2.52 -6.54
C VAL A 66 4.42 2.54 -5.44
N ILE A 67 5.30 3.54 -5.46
CA ILE A 67 6.50 3.56 -4.61
C ILE A 67 6.18 3.88 -3.15
N LEU A 68 5.18 4.74 -2.91
CA LEU A 68 4.89 5.23 -1.57
C LEU A 68 4.38 4.10 -0.64
N PRO A 69 3.40 3.26 -1.05
CA PRO A 69 3.01 2.09 -0.28
C PRO A 69 4.17 1.14 0.01
N TRP A 70 5.07 0.95 -0.97
CA TRP A 70 6.22 0.06 -0.85
C TRP A 70 7.23 0.57 0.19
N VAL A 71 7.51 1.87 0.22
CA VAL A 71 8.36 2.48 1.24
C VAL A 71 7.73 2.38 2.63
N ILE A 72 6.42 2.63 2.76
CA ILE A 72 5.72 2.56 4.04
C ILE A 72 5.75 1.13 4.62
N THR A 73 5.51 0.12 3.78
CA THR A 73 5.58 -1.27 4.24
C THR A 73 7.00 -1.68 4.62
N LEU A 74 8.03 -1.20 3.92
CA LEU A 74 9.42 -1.40 4.29
C LEU A 74 9.75 -0.80 5.67
N VAL A 75 9.32 0.45 5.92
CA VAL A 75 9.47 1.11 7.22
C VAL A 75 8.77 0.31 8.32
N THR A 76 7.58 -0.25 8.04
CA THR A 76 6.87 -1.12 8.97
C THR A 76 7.67 -2.39 9.27
N THR A 77 8.23 -3.05 8.26
CA THR A 77 9.07 -4.25 8.43
C THR A 77 10.27 -3.96 9.31
N ILE A 78 11.03 -2.89 9.02
CA ILE A 78 12.19 -2.48 9.82
C ILE A 78 11.77 -2.15 11.25
N SER A 79 10.66 -1.44 11.42
CA SER A 79 10.11 -1.08 12.74
C SER A 79 9.72 -2.29 13.58
N CYS A 80 9.13 -3.32 12.97
CA CYS A 80 8.82 -4.58 13.67
C CYS A 80 10.08 -5.39 14.00
N MET A 81 11.11 -5.35 13.14
CA MET A 81 12.39 -6.00 13.41
C MET A 81 13.13 -5.34 14.58
N MET A 82 13.22 -4.00 14.59
CA MET A 82 13.92 -3.23 15.62
C MET A 82 13.10 -3.09 16.92
N GLY A 83 11.78 -3.21 16.84
CA GLY A 83 10.88 -3.28 18.00
C GLY A 83 11.04 -4.56 18.84
N ARG A 84 11.83 -5.53 18.35
CA ARG A 84 12.20 -6.75 19.06
C ARG A 84 13.47 -6.51 19.87
N SER A 85 13.33 -6.22 21.16
CA SER A 85 14.41 -6.45 22.13
C SER A 85 13.92 -7.28 23.31
N THR A 86 14.79 -8.19 23.74
CA THR A 86 14.55 -9.18 24.79
C THR A 86 15.43 -9.00 26.03
N LYS A 87 16.23 -7.94 26.15
CA LYS A 87 17.08 -7.72 27.33
C LYS A 87 17.29 -6.23 27.58
N ASP A 88 16.72 -5.68 28.66
CA ASP A 88 17.01 -4.37 29.29
C ASP A 88 17.26 -3.16 28.38
N ASP A 89 16.84 -3.22 27.12
CA ASP A 89 17.05 -2.13 26.18
C ASP A 89 16.17 -0.95 26.59
N LYS A 90 16.79 0.23 26.53
CA LYS A 90 16.20 1.52 26.87
C LYS A 90 14.77 1.57 26.35
N LYS A 91 13.78 1.45 27.25
CA LYS A 91 12.34 1.37 26.93
C LYS A 91 11.89 2.43 25.91
N GLN A 92 12.55 3.60 25.94
CA GLN A 92 12.35 4.69 25.00
C GLN A 92 12.68 4.34 23.54
N ILE A 93 13.76 3.58 23.28
CA ILE A 93 14.14 3.15 21.92
C ILE A 93 13.10 2.16 21.36
N LEU A 94 12.66 1.20 22.17
CA LEU A 94 11.60 0.25 21.78
C LEU A 94 10.28 0.97 21.47
N TRP A 95 9.91 1.94 22.30
CA TRP A 95 8.72 2.75 22.06
C TRP A 95 8.79 3.52 20.74
N ARG A 96 9.95 4.10 20.40
CA ARG A 96 10.14 4.81 19.12
C ARG A 96 9.87 3.91 17.92
N TRP A 97 10.45 2.72 17.90
CA TRP A 97 10.25 1.77 16.79
C TRP A 97 8.79 1.29 16.69
N ARG A 98 8.10 1.12 17.81
CA ARG A 98 6.66 0.80 17.81
C ARG A 98 5.82 1.95 17.29
N SER A 99 6.11 3.18 17.69
CA SER A 99 5.43 4.38 17.17
C SER A 99 5.60 4.53 15.67
N TYR A 100 6.75 4.15 15.09
CA TYR A 100 6.95 4.16 13.63
C TYR A 100 6.03 3.18 12.90
N SER A 101 5.76 1.99 13.45
CA SER A 101 4.78 1.06 12.85
C SER A 101 3.34 1.59 12.91
N TRP A 102 2.98 2.33 13.96
CA TRP A 102 1.68 3.00 14.07
C TRP A 102 1.56 4.20 13.12
N ALA A 103 2.61 5.02 13.00
CA ALA A 103 2.65 6.12 12.05
C ALA A 103 2.54 5.61 10.61
N SER A 104 3.25 4.52 10.28
CA SER A 104 3.18 3.88 8.96
C SER A 104 1.75 3.39 8.65
N THR A 105 1.07 2.79 9.63
CA THR A 105 -0.34 2.41 9.50
C THR A 105 -1.24 3.61 9.19
N ALA A 106 -1.09 4.70 9.94
CA ALA A 106 -1.90 5.90 9.74
C ALA A 106 -1.69 6.50 8.33
N ILE A 107 -0.44 6.60 7.88
CA ILE A 107 -0.11 7.08 6.54
C ILE A 107 -0.72 6.16 5.47
N MET A 108 -0.65 4.84 5.66
CA MET A 108 -1.19 3.87 4.72
C MET A 108 -2.72 3.96 4.59
N ILE A 109 -3.43 4.20 5.69
CA ILE A 109 -4.89 4.41 5.71
C ILE A 109 -5.25 5.72 4.99
N ILE A 110 -4.53 6.81 5.28
CA ILE A 110 -4.75 8.11 4.62
C ILE A 110 -4.50 7.98 3.11
N PHE A 111 -3.39 7.33 2.73
CA PHE A 111 -3.09 7.07 1.34
C PHE A 111 -4.21 6.27 0.66
N LEU A 112 -4.71 5.20 1.28
CA LEU A 112 -5.80 4.40 0.74
C LEU A 112 -7.08 5.23 0.54
N GLY A 113 -7.41 6.12 1.48
CA GLY A 113 -8.56 7.03 1.35
C GLY A 113 -8.42 8.02 0.20
N LEU A 114 -7.24 8.64 0.06
CA LEU A 114 -6.93 9.55 -1.05
C LEU A 114 -6.95 8.83 -2.40
N LEU A 115 -6.40 7.61 -2.44
CA LEU A 115 -6.36 6.78 -3.65
C LEU A 115 -7.77 6.36 -4.07
N TRP A 116 -8.63 6.01 -3.12
CA TRP A 116 -10.04 5.71 -3.39
C TRP A 116 -10.77 6.89 -4.01
N SER A 117 -10.53 8.11 -3.50
CA SER A 117 -11.11 9.33 -4.05
C SER A 117 -10.61 9.66 -5.45
N SER A 118 -9.39 9.22 -5.82
CA SER A 118 -8.74 9.63 -7.07
C SER A 118 -8.92 8.61 -8.20
N ILE A 119 -8.81 7.31 -7.87
CA ILE A 119 -8.76 6.21 -8.85
C ILE A 119 -9.99 5.29 -8.73
N GLY A 120 -10.70 5.33 -7.60
CA GLY A 120 -11.89 4.51 -7.36
C GLY A 120 -11.56 3.04 -7.06
N ALA A 121 -12.34 2.12 -7.63
CA ALA A 121 -12.27 0.68 -7.36
C ALA A 121 -10.87 0.02 -7.46
N PRO A 122 -9.94 0.45 -8.36
CA PRO A 122 -8.57 -0.08 -8.41
C PRO A 122 -7.76 0.14 -7.13
N SER A 123 -8.17 1.05 -6.24
CA SER A 123 -7.52 1.23 -4.93
C SER A 123 -7.71 0.03 -3.98
N ILE A 124 -8.67 -0.88 -4.27
CA ILE A 124 -8.88 -2.13 -3.51
C ILE A 124 -7.61 -2.97 -3.40
N VAL A 125 -6.73 -2.91 -4.40
CA VAL A 125 -5.51 -3.72 -4.45
C VAL A 125 -4.56 -3.38 -3.28
N TYR A 126 -4.68 -2.19 -2.68
CA TYR A 126 -3.91 -1.80 -1.48
C TYR A 126 -4.62 -2.05 -0.14
N VAL A 127 -5.87 -2.54 -0.13
CA VAL A 127 -6.60 -2.85 1.12
C VAL A 127 -5.90 -3.95 1.91
N ILE A 128 -5.53 -5.05 1.25
CA ILE A 128 -4.85 -6.18 1.87
C ILE A 128 -3.53 -5.75 2.54
N PRO A 129 -2.59 -5.11 1.83
CA PRO A 129 -1.35 -4.66 2.49
C PRO A 129 -1.60 -3.66 3.62
N THR A 130 -2.61 -2.79 3.50
CA THR A 130 -2.97 -1.83 4.56
C THR A 130 -3.43 -2.56 5.83
N ILE A 131 -4.29 -3.56 5.70
CA ILE A 131 -4.76 -4.39 6.83
C ILE A 131 -3.58 -5.13 7.47
N LEU A 132 -2.67 -5.67 6.66
CA LEU A 132 -1.50 -6.39 7.16
C LEU A 132 -0.53 -5.46 7.91
N VAL A 133 -0.30 -4.23 7.44
CA VAL A 133 0.48 -3.21 8.15
C VAL A 133 -0.16 -2.90 9.52
N ALA A 134 -1.47 -2.69 9.54
CA ALA A 134 -2.21 -2.42 10.77
C ALA A 134 -2.10 -3.60 11.76
N ALA A 135 -2.29 -4.83 11.27
CA ALA A 135 -2.15 -6.05 12.07
C ALA A 135 -0.73 -6.19 12.64
N ALA A 136 0.30 -5.92 11.83
CA ALA A 136 1.69 -5.94 12.28
C ALA A 136 1.94 -4.91 13.38
N ALA A 137 1.43 -3.68 13.24
CA ALA A 137 1.57 -2.62 14.24
C ALA A 137 0.86 -2.95 15.57
N VAL A 138 -0.33 -3.56 15.52
CA VAL A 138 -1.09 -3.97 16.71
C VAL A 138 -0.39 -5.11 17.47
N ILE A 139 0.24 -6.03 16.74
CA ILE A 139 0.93 -7.20 17.32
C ILE A 139 2.35 -6.83 17.78
N ASN A 140 2.93 -5.73 17.28
CA ASN A 140 4.23 -5.21 17.68
C ASN A 140 4.21 -4.62 19.11
N LYS A 141 4.14 -5.50 20.11
CA LYS A 141 4.08 -5.20 21.55
C LYS A 141 5.24 -5.78 22.33
#